data_AF-A0A931PSJ3-F1
#
_entry.id   AF-A0A931PSJ3-F1
#
_cell.length_a   1.000
_cell.length_b   1.000
_cell.length_c   1.000
_cell.angle_alpha   90.00
_cell.angle_beta   90.00
_cell.angle_gamma   90.00
#
_symmetry.space_group_name_H-M   'P 1'
#
loop_
_entity.id
_entity.type
_entity.pdbx_description
1 polymer ?
#
loop_
_entity_poly.entity_id
_entity_poly.type
_entity_poly.pdbx_seq_one_letter_code
_entity_poly.pdbx_strand_id
1 'polypeptide(L)'
;MDEVLVQFFLELIKKNGGAHGHARVLTLFLDDLHWADAASMDFLSYFLMHLHDKPILILGTYCTEEINESHPLRQLLRTGASQTPLQSIALPRLTPTDVAKLLKKMPFALHHRESLGGKLYRETAGNPLFLIATLQHLFEEGILRVENESWVTDTEDDSPLSNELKIPPTIKELIVSRLARLGEKEDKLLRLASVLGREIVPPLLGQAGENSEEECWIALSQLTEAGFIVEDQGHYAFSHDKIREVVYEEIAPARRQFLHQRVVWALEQRYADRLEEWTGLLAQHAFRAGVWRLEKGCRLCLASSAESRERISSP
;
A
#
# COMPACT_ATOMS: atom_id res chain seq x y z
N MET A 1 -31.78 -3.52 -23.05
CA MET A 1 -30.74 -2.52 -23.39
C MET A 1 -29.50 -3.22 -23.91
N ASP A 2 -29.17 -4.38 -23.37
CA ASP A 2 -27.95 -5.16 -23.65
C ASP A 2 -27.84 -5.67 -25.10
N GLU A 3 -28.98 -6.03 -25.71
CA GLU A 3 -29.02 -6.56 -27.08
C GLU A 3 -28.65 -5.50 -28.16
N VAL A 4 -28.99 -4.23 -27.92
CA VAL A 4 -28.67 -3.12 -28.83
C VAL A 4 -27.18 -2.82 -28.84
N LEU A 5 -26.54 -2.85 -27.67
CA LEU A 5 -25.09 -2.66 -27.54
C LEU A 5 -24.31 -3.81 -28.17
N VAL A 6 -24.72 -5.06 -27.96
CA VAL A 6 -24.10 -6.21 -28.64
C VAL A 6 -24.22 -6.08 -30.16
N GLN A 7 -25.38 -5.69 -30.68
CA GLN A 7 -25.55 -5.45 -32.12
C GLN A 7 -24.67 -4.29 -32.63
N PHE A 8 -24.52 -3.21 -31.85
CA PHE A 8 -23.61 -2.12 -32.18
C PHE A 8 -22.15 -2.62 -32.33
N PHE A 9 -21.65 -3.42 -31.38
CA PHE A 9 -20.29 -3.98 -31.47
C PHE A 9 -20.15 -4.97 -32.63
N LEU A 10 -21.17 -5.80 -32.91
CA LEU A 10 -21.19 -6.67 -34.08
C LEU A 10 -21.16 -5.87 -35.39
N GLU A 11 -21.89 -4.76 -35.47
CA GLU A 11 -21.81 -3.84 -36.62
C GLU A 11 -20.43 -3.18 -36.72
N LEU A 12 -19.81 -2.83 -35.60
CA LEU A 12 -18.48 -2.23 -35.56
C LEU A 12 -17.42 -3.21 -36.07
N ILE A 13 -17.51 -4.49 -35.69
CA ILE A 13 -16.66 -5.57 -36.20
C ILE A 13 -16.90 -5.77 -37.70
N LYS A 14 -18.15 -5.76 -38.17
CA LYS A 14 -18.49 -5.87 -39.60
C LYS A 14 -17.97 -4.68 -40.40
N LYS A 15 -18.14 -3.44 -39.90
CA LYS A 15 -17.69 -2.20 -40.57
C LYS A 15 -16.16 -2.08 -40.62
N ASN A 16 -15.48 -2.49 -39.55
CA ASN A 16 -14.02 -2.46 -39.47
C ASN A 16 -13.36 -3.70 -40.12
N GLY A 17 -14.13 -4.77 -40.31
CA GLY A 17 -13.79 -5.96 -41.10
C GLY A 17 -14.02 -5.74 -42.59
N GLY A 18 -13.26 -4.84 -43.21
CA GLY A 18 -13.42 -4.48 -44.63
C GLY A 18 -12.20 -4.76 -45.52
N ALA A 19 -12.43 -5.48 -46.62
CA ALA A 19 -11.78 -5.36 -47.93
C ALA A 19 -10.38 -5.97 -48.21
N HIS A 20 -9.58 -6.44 -47.24
CA HIS A 20 -8.17 -6.84 -47.52
C HIS A 20 -7.72 -8.20 -46.95
N GLY A 21 -8.63 -9.16 -46.74
CA GLY A 21 -8.27 -10.56 -46.45
C GLY A 21 -7.60 -10.84 -45.09
N HIS A 22 -7.46 -9.84 -44.21
CA HIS A 22 -6.97 -10.01 -42.84
C HIS A 22 -8.10 -9.72 -41.86
N ALA A 23 -8.46 -10.69 -41.02
CA ALA A 23 -9.43 -10.52 -39.96
C ALA A 23 -8.89 -9.46 -38.96
N ARG A 24 -9.51 -8.29 -38.90
CA ARG A 24 -9.17 -7.25 -37.92
C ARG A 24 -9.81 -7.59 -36.58
N VAL A 25 -8.99 -7.74 -35.55
CA VAL A 25 -9.44 -7.94 -34.17
C VAL A 25 -9.85 -6.60 -33.57
N LEU A 26 -11.08 -6.49 -33.08
CA LEU A 26 -11.53 -5.33 -32.32
C LEU A 26 -10.94 -5.41 -30.90
N THR A 27 -10.15 -4.42 -30.49
CA THR A 27 -9.65 -4.36 -29.10
C THR A 27 -10.50 -3.40 -28.27
N LEU A 28 -11.04 -3.87 -27.16
CA LEU A 28 -11.77 -3.08 -26.18
C LEU A 28 -10.92 -2.98 -24.91
N PHE A 29 -10.60 -1.75 -24.51
CA PHE A 29 -9.89 -1.47 -23.28
C PHE A 29 -10.90 -0.94 -22.24
N LEU A 30 -11.02 -1.66 -21.13
CA LEU A 30 -11.89 -1.33 -20.01
C LEU A 30 -11.00 -0.99 -18.82
N ASP A 31 -10.95 0.30 -18.50
CA ASP A 31 -10.14 0.79 -17.37
C ASP A 31 -10.94 0.70 -16.07
N ASP A 32 -10.25 0.44 -14.96
CA ASP A 32 -10.77 0.49 -13.60
C ASP A 32 -12.07 -0.31 -13.36
N LEU A 33 -12.10 -1.57 -13.82
CA LEU A 33 -13.27 -2.46 -13.69
C LEU A 33 -13.74 -2.68 -12.24
N HIS A 34 -12.90 -2.42 -11.24
CA HIS A 34 -13.25 -2.50 -9.83
C HIS A 34 -14.24 -1.41 -9.37
N TRP A 35 -14.43 -0.34 -10.15
CA TRP A 35 -15.42 0.70 -9.86
C TRP A 35 -16.74 0.52 -10.62
N ALA A 36 -16.84 -0.47 -11.51
CA ALA A 36 -18.05 -0.66 -12.28
C ALA A 36 -19.19 -1.17 -11.39
N ASP A 37 -20.38 -0.60 -11.61
CA ASP A 37 -21.59 -1.01 -10.90
C ASP A 37 -22.07 -2.42 -11.33
N ALA A 38 -23.05 -2.95 -10.58
CA ALA A 38 -23.59 -4.28 -10.84
C ALA A 38 -24.19 -4.40 -12.26
N ALA A 39 -24.87 -3.36 -12.76
CA ALA A 39 -25.46 -3.39 -14.10
C ALA A 39 -24.40 -3.45 -15.20
N SER A 40 -23.29 -2.73 -15.03
CA SER A 40 -22.14 -2.75 -15.94
C SER A 40 -21.44 -4.10 -15.93
N MET A 41 -21.35 -4.75 -14.77
CA MET A 41 -20.78 -6.09 -14.62
C MET A 41 -21.67 -7.19 -15.22
N ASP A 42 -22.99 -7.08 -15.04
CA ASP A 42 -23.96 -7.97 -15.68
C ASP A 42 -23.90 -7.83 -17.21
N PHE A 43 -23.82 -6.59 -17.70
CA PHE A 43 -23.62 -6.32 -19.13
C PHE A 43 -22.31 -6.92 -19.63
N LEU A 44 -21.19 -6.73 -18.93
CA LEU A 44 -19.89 -7.30 -19.33
C LEU A 44 -19.93 -8.83 -19.34
N SER A 45 -20.58 -9.45 -18.37
CA SER A 45 -20.79 -10.91 -18.32
C SER A 45 -21.60 -11.39 -19.53
N TYR A 46 -22.71 -10.71 -19.83
CA TYR A 46 -23.52 -11.00 -21.02
C TYR A 46 -22.71 -10.82 -22.31
N PHE A 47 -21.94 -9.74 -22.40
CA PHE A 47 -21.11 -9.40 -23.55
C PHE A 47 -20.05 -10.46 -23.84
N LEU A 48 -19.35 -10.93 -22.80
CA LEU A 48 -18.34 -11.99 -22.89
C LEU A 48 -18.93 -13.31 -23.39
N MET A 49 -20.14 -13.68 -22.93
CA MET A 49 -20.82 -14.91 -23.37
C MET A 49 -21.23 -14.84 -24.85
N HIS A 50 -21.71 -13.70 -25.34
CA HIS A 50 -22.28 -13.59 -26.69
C HIS A 50 -21.24 -13.35 -27.79
N LEU A 51 -20.02 -12.97 -27.43
CA LEU A 51 -18.97 -12.58 -28.39
C LEU A 51 -17.70 -13.43 -28.31
N HIS A 52 -17.72 -14.56 -27.58
CA HIS A 52 -16.57 -15.44 -27.40
C HIS A 52 -15.95 -15.96 -28.71
N ASP A 53 -16.78 -16.20 -29.74
CA ASP A 53 -16.34 -16.67 -31.07
C ASP A 53 -16.03 -15.54 -32.07
N LYS A 54 -16.00 -14.29 -31.61
CA LYS A 54 -15.74 -13.13 -32.48
C LYS A 54 -14.27 -12.68 -32.35
N PRO A 55 -13.70 -12.03 -33.38
CA PRO A 55 -12.35 -11.50 -33.31
C PRO A 55 -12.33 -10.24 -32.44
N ILE A 56 -12.51 -10.40 -31.13
CA ILE A 56 -12.48 -9.33 -30.13
C ILE A 56 -11.44 -9.68 -29.07
N LEU A 57 -10.60 -8.71 -28.73
CA LEU A 57 -9.71 -8.75 -27.56
C LEU A 57 -10.24 -7.77 -26.53
N ILE A 58 -10.51 -8.24 -25.32
CA ILE A 58 -10.90 -7.37 -24.20
C ILE A 58 -9.72 -7.30 -23.23
N LEU A 59 -9.26 -6.08 -22.96
CA LEU A 59 -8.23 -5.78 -21.98
C LEU A 59 -8.89 -5.04 -20.82
N GLY A 60 -8.86 -5.63 -19.64
CA GLY A 60 -9.40 -5.04 -18.42
C GLY A 60 -8.30 -4.72 -17.42
N THR A 61 -8.35 -3.55 -16.80
CA THR A 61 -7.51 -3.22 -15.62
C THR A 61 -8.38 -3.20 -14.38
N TYR A 62 -7.83 -3.61 -13.25
CA TYR A 62 -8.49 -3.50 -11.95
C TYR A 62 -7.48 -3.52 -10.80
N CYS A 63 -7.86 -2.94 -9.66
CA CYS A 63 -7.09 -2.97 -8.43
C CYS A 63 -7.54 -4.16 -7.59
N THR A 64 -6.63 -5.09 -7.27
CA THR A 64 -6.94 -6.29 -6.47
C THR A 64 -7.38 -5.95 -5.05
N GLU A 65 -6.85 -4.87 -4.50
CA GLU A 65 -7.11 -4.32 -3.17
C GLU A 65 -8.41 -3.49 -3.11
N GLU A 66 -9.13 -3.37 -4.22
CA GLU A 66 -10.46 -2.73 -4.23
C GLU A 66 -11.58 -3.74 -4.51
N ILE A 67 -11.24 -5.03 -4.70
CA ILE A 67 -12.21 -6.09 -4.99
C ILE A 67 -12.27 -7.13 -3.87
N ASN A 68 -13.36 -7.09 -3.12
CA ASN A 68 -13.67 -8.08 -2.09
C ASN A 68 -14.05 -9.46 -2.67
N GLU A 69 -14.12 -10.48 -1.82
CA GLU A 69 -14.55 -11.84 -2.20
C GLU A 69 -15.93 -11.85 -2.88
N SER A 70 -16.84 -10.97 -2.46
CA SER A 70 -18.18 -10.83 -3.02
C SER A 70 -18.26 -9.96 -4.29
N HIS A 71 -17.14 -9.40 -4.76
CA HIS A 71 -17.18 -8.40 -5.82
C HIS A 71 -17.59 -9.06 -7.16
N PRO A 72 -18.54 -8.49 -7.92
CA PRO A 72 -19.02 -9.09 -9.18
C PRO A 72 -17.91 -9.41 -10.18
N LEU A 73 -16.87 -8.57 -10.23
CA LEU A 73 -15.68 -8.83 -11.06
C LEU A 73 -14.96 -10.13 -10.69
N ARG A 74 -14.85 -10.49 -9.39
CA ARG A 74 -14.24 -11.78 -8.99
C ARG A 74 -15.07 -12.96 -9.48
N GLN A 75 -16.39 -12.86 -9.38
CA GLN A 75 -17.28 -13.86 -9.93
C GLN A 75 -17.07 -14.00 -11.43
N LEU A 76 -17.09 -12.90 -12.18
CA LEU A 76 -16.87 -12.85 -13.63
C LEU A 76 -15.52 -13.48 -14.03
N LEU A 77 -14.43 -13.17 -13.32
CA LEU A 77 -13.12 -13.77 -13.59
C LEU A 77 -13.10 -15.29 -13.34
N ARG A 78 -13.86 -15.78 -12.35
CA ARG A 78 -13.97 -17.22 -12.04
C ARG A 78 -14.84 -17.97 -13.05
N THR A 79 -16.04 -17.46 -13.37
CA THR A 79 -16.95 -18.10 -14.34
C THR A 79 -16.48 -17.92 -15.78
N GLY A 80 -15.98 -16.74 -16.14
CA GLY A 80 -15.51 -16.40 -17.47
C GLY A 80 -14.36 -17.28 -17.95
N ALA A 81 -13.49 -17.72 -17.04
CA ALA A 81 -12.38 -18.63 -17.35
C ALA A 81 -12.83 -20.00 -17.89
N SER A 82 -14.10 -20.40 -17.67
CA SER A 82 -14.63 -21.67 -18.17
C SER A 82 -15.19 -21.61 -19.60
N GLN A 83 -15.48 -20.41 -20.12
CA GLN A 83 -16.16 -20.22 -21.41
C GLN A 83 -15.33 -19.43 -22.43
N THR A 84 -14.39 -18.59 -21.97
CA THR A 84 -13.55 -17.74 -22.82
C THR A 84 -12.10 -17.80 -22.32
N PRO A 85 -11.09 -17.83 -23.21
CA PRO A 85 -9.69 -17.74 -22.79
C PRO A 85 -9.45 -16.44 -22.00
N LEU A 86 -9.28 -16.57 -20.69
CA LEU A 86 -8.98 -15.48 -19.78
C LEU A 86 -7.52 -15.59 -19.34
N GLN A 87 -6.76 -14.52 -19.55
CA GLN A 87 -5.40 -14.39 -19.02
C GLN A 87 -5.36 -13.20 -18.07
N SER A 88 -4.91 -13.44 -16.83
CA SER A 88 -4.61 -12.38 -15.87
C SER A 88 -3.10 -12.15 -15.84
N ILE A 89 -2.70 -10.88 -15.84
CA ILE A 89 -1.31 -10.45 -15.70
C ILE A 89 -1.23 -9.67 -14.41
N ALA A 90 -0.66 -10.28 -13.37
CA ALA A 90 -0.35 -9.57 -12.14
C ALA A 90 0.78 -8.56 -12.38
N LEU A 91 0.58 -7.32 -11.97
CA LEU A 91 1.60 -6.27 -12.01
C LEU A 91 2.20 -6.11 -10.61
N PRO A 92 3.32 -6.79 -10.29
CA PRO A 92 3.96 -6.63 -9.00
C PRO A 92 4.57 -5.23 -8.87
N ARG A 93 4.95 -4.88 -7.63
CA ARG A 93 5.76 -3.68 -7.37
C ARG A 93 7.07 -3.74 -8.17
N LEU A 94 7.57 -2.58 -8.58
CA LEU A 94 8.82 -2.46 -9.33
C LEU A 94 9.98 -2.98 -8.48
N THR A 95 10.83 -3.83 -9.07
CA THR A 95 12.08 -4.23 -8.41
C THR A 95 13.07 -3.06 -8.37
N PRO A 96 14.12 -3.11 -7.53
CA PRO A 96 15.19 -2.10 -7.57
C PRO A 96 15.78 -1.92 -8.99
N THR A 97 15.89 -3.02 -9.72
CA THR A 97 16.37 -3.03 -11.11
C THR A 97 15.36 -2.36 -12.06
N ASP A 98 14.06 -2.54 -11.86
CA ASP A 98 13.03 -1.89 -12.68
C ASP A 98 12.97 -0.39 -12.41
N VAL A 99 13.12 0.04 -11.15
CA VAL A 99 13.25 1.45 -10.79
C VAL A 99 14.46 2.06 -11.50
N ALA A 100 15.63 1.40 -11.44
CA ALA A 100 16.82 1.88 -12.14
C ALA A 100 16.62 1.97 -13.66
N LYS A 101 15.96 0.97 -14.28
CA LYS A 101 15.62 0.98 -15.70
C LYS A 101 14.65 2.11 -16.05
N LEU A 102 13.65 2.36 -15.22
CA LEU A 102 12.68 3.44 -15.40
C LEU A 102 13.37 4.80 -15.38
N LEU A 103 14.22 5.04 -14.38
CA LEU A 103 15.00 6.28 -14.24
C LEU A 103 15.91 6.52 -15.45
N LYS A 104 16.55 5.47 -15.99
CA LYS A 104 17.38 5.57 -17.20
C LYS A 104 16.59 5.96 -18.46
N LYS A 105 15.28 5.70 -18.49
CA LYS A 105 14.41 6.04 -19.62
C LYS A 105 13.78 7.43 -19.48
N MET A 106 13.93 8.09 -18.34
CA MET A 106 13.39 9.43 -18.14
C MET A 106 14.23 10.48 -18.90
N PRO A 107 13.61 11.58 -19.37
CA PRO A 107 14.35 12.67 -19.99
C PRO A 107 15.45 13.20 -19.06
N PHE A 108 16.61 13.52 -19.64
CA PHE A 108 17.76 14.07 -18.90
C PHE A 108 18.29 13.14 -17.80
N ALA A 109 18.09 11.82 -17.99
CA ALA A 109 18.37 10.78 -17.02
C ALA A 109 19.74 10.92 -16.36
N LEU A 110 19.80 10.62 -15.06
CA LEU A 110 21.07 10.49 -14.35
C LEU A 110 21.95 9.42 -15.00
N HIS A 111 22.97 9.86 -15.71
CA HIS A 111 23.98 8.97 -16.27
C HIS A 111 24.91 8.39 -15.18
N HIS A 112 24.93 8.95 -13.96
CA HIS A 112 26.04 8.71 -13.01
C HIS A 112 25.71 8.50 -11.53
N ARG A 113 24.47 8.23 -11.09
CA ARG A 113 24.21 7.95 -9.66
C ARG A 113 23.33 6.73 -9.42
N GLU A 114 23.97 5.58 -9.22
CA GLU A 114 23.32 4.34 -8.78
C GLU A 114 22.62 4.50 -7.41
N SER A 115 23.07 5.46 -6.60
CA SER A 115 22.57 5.73 -5.25
C SER A 115 21.13 6.27 -5.20
N LEU A 116 20.67 7.05 -6.19
CA LEU A 116 19.32 7.62 -6.17
C LEU A 116 18.24 6.55 -6.38
N GLY A 117 18.46 5.62 -7.32
CA GLY A 117 17.50 4.55 -7.60
C GLY A 117 17.26 3.65 -6.40
N GLY A 118 18.33 3.27 -5.68
CA GLY A 118 18.21 2.49 -4.45
C GLY A 118 17.47 3.24 -3.34
N LYS A 119 17.68 4.55 -3.21
CA LYS A 119 16.99 5.38 -2.22
C LYS A 119 15.50 5.55 -2.54
N LEU A 120 15.18 5.89 -3.79
CA LEU A 120 13.79 5.97 -4.26
C LEU A 120 13.08 4.63 -4.08
N TYR A 121 13.75 3.51 -4.35
CA TYR A 121 13.18 2.19 -4.09
C TYR A 121 12.90 1.97 -2.60
N ARG A 122 13.84 2.29 -1.70
CA ARG A 122 13.63 2.13 -0.24
C ARG A 122 12.44 2.93 0.28
N GLU A 123 12.25 4.15 -0.23
CA GLU A 123 11.19 5.05 0.25
C GLU A 123 9.82 4.74 -0.35
N THR A 124 9.79 4.16 -1.55
CA THR A 124 8.55 3.89 -2.31
C THR A 124 8.16 2.42 -2.31
N ALA A 125 9.04 1.55 -1.81
CA ALA A 125 8.99 0.08 -1.91
C ALA A 125 8.62 -0.42 -3.32
N GLY A 126 9.03 0.31 -4.36
CA GLY A 126 8.74 -0.01 -5.76
C GLY A 126 7.31 0.29 -6.21
N ASN A 127 6.50 1.01 -5.42
CA ASN A 127 5.18 1.46 -5.84
C ASN A 127 5.33 2.59 -6.89
N PRO A 128 4.86 2.41 -8.14
CA PRO A 128 5.01 3.42 -9.19
C PRO A 128 4.40 4.78 -8.84
N LEU A 129 3.23 4.80 -8.19
CA LEU A 129 2.56 6.03 -7.79
C LEU A 129 3.40 6.82 -6.78
N PHE A 130 3.94 6.14 -5.77
CA PHE A 130 4.82 6.75 -4.77
C PHE A 130 6.11 7.23 -5.40
N LEU A 131 6.68 6.45 -6.33
CA LEU A 131 7.90 6.80 -7.04
C LEU A 131 7.75 8.08 -7.85
N ILE A 132 6.70 8.18 -8.65
CA ILE A 132 6.43 9.38 -9.47
C ILE A 132 6.14 10.59 -8.59
N ALA A 133 5.29 10.44 -7.56
CA ALA A 133 4.98 11.54 -6.65
C ALA A 133 6.22 12.03 -5.89
N THR A 134 7.11 11.12 -5.49
CA THR A 134 8.37 11.47 -4.83
C THR A 134 9.29 12.23 -5.78
N LEU A 135 9.41 11.78 -7.03
CA LEU A 135 10.20 12.48 -8.04
C LEU A 135 9.64 13.88 -8.32
N GLN A 136 8.32 14.02 -8.52
CA GLN A 136 7.67 15.31 -8.71
C GLN A 136 7.95 16.26 -7.56
N HIS A 137 7.75 15.80 -6.32
CA HIS A 137 8.03 16.59 -5.13
C HIS A 137 9.49 17.04 -5.04
N LEU A 138 10.44 16.15 -5.36
CA LEU A 138 11.87 16.50 -5.39
C LEU A 138 12.21 17.59 -6.41
N PHE A 139 11.53 17.60 -7.56
CA PHE A 139 11.69 18.66 -8.57
C PHE A 139 11.04 19.97 -8.15
N GLU A 140 9.85 19.90 -7.55
CA GLU A 140 9.11 21.07 -7.07
C GLU A 140 9.85 21.81 -5.94
N GLU A 141 10.46 21.07 -5.02
CA GLU A 141 11.28 21.61 -3.93
C GLU A 141 12.69 22.07 -4.40
N GLY A 142 13.03 21.86 -5.67
CA GLY A 142 14.34 22.21 -6.23
C GLY A 142 15.51 21.34 -5.75
N ILE A 143 15.23 20.26 -5.01
CA ILE A 143 16.22 19.28 -4.53
C ILE A 143 16.83 18.51 -5.70
N LEU A 144 15.97 18.13 -6.66
CA LEU A 144 16.36 17.68 -7.99
C LEU A 144 16.05 18.79 -8.99
N ARG A 145 16.97 19.01 -9.92
CA ARG A 145 16.77 19.96 -11.01
C ARG A 145 17.52 19.49 -12.24
N VAL A 146 17.13 20.00 -13.40
CA VAL A 146 17.79 19.69 -14.66
C VAL A 146 18.79 20.81 -14.98
N GLU A 147 20.07 20.46 -15.02
CA GLU A 147 21.15 21.35 -15.48
C GLU A 147 21.98 20.62 -16.54
N ASN A 148 22.28 21.29 -17.66
CA ASN A 148 23.06 20.71 -18.76
C ASN A 148 22.54 19.33 -19.20
N GLU A 149 21.22 19.20 -19.37
CA GLU A 149 20.55 17.94 -19.78
C GLU A 149 20.80 16.76 -18.84
N SER A 150 21.14 17.03 -17.58
CA SER A 150 21.35 16.03 -16.53
C SER A 150 20.64 16.44 -15.26
N TRP A 151 20.12 15.47 -14.51
CA TRP A 151 19.60 15.77 -13.17
C TRP A 151 20.77 16.03 -12.21
N VAL A 152 20.69 17.15 -11.51
CA VAL A 152 21.64 17.57 -10.49
C VAL A 152 20.93 17.87 -9.18
N THR A 153 21.72 17.95 -8.11
CA THR A 153 21.29 18.20 -6.74
C THR A 153 22.43 18.91 -6.02
N ASP A 154 22.12 19.82 -5.09
CA ASP A 154 23.11 20.62 -4.34
C ASP A 154 24.00 19.81 -3.39
N THR A 155 23.75 18.51 -3.26
CA THR A 155 24.49 17.66 -2.34
C THR A 155 25.67 17.02 -3.08
N GLU A 156 26.88 17.42 -2.65
CA GLU A 156 28.17 16.91 -3.15
C GLU A 156 28.41 15.46 -2.74
N ASP A 157 27.94 15.08 -1.55
CA ASP A 157 27.68 13.68 -1.24
C ASP A 157 26.47 13.22 -2.06
N ASP A 158 26.37 11.94 -2.37
CA ASP A 158 25.18 11.29 -2.93
C ASP A 158 23.94 11.34 -1.99
N SER A 159 23.81 12.40 -1.21
CA SER A 159 22.95 12.63 -0.07
C SER A 159 21.96 13.80 -0.23
N PRO A 160 21.18 13.91 -1.33
CA PRO A 160 20.00 14.77 -1.31
C PRO A 160 18.98 14.31 -0.25
N LEU A 161 19.18 13.09 0.23
CA LEU A 161 18.26 12.26 1.00
C LEU A 161 18.93 11.76 2.29
N SER A 162 19.84 12.53 2.91
CA SER A 162 20.43 12.20 4.23
C SER A 162 19.37 12.11 5.32
N ASN A 163 18.29 12.87 5.15
CA ASN A 163 17.08 12.76 5.95
C ASN A 163 16.09 11.85 5.21
N GLU A 164 15.38 10.99 5.95
CA GLU A 164 14.24 10.23 5.46
C GLU A 164 13.37 11.12 4.55
N LEU A 165 13.08 10.66 3.34
CA LEU A 165 12.25 11.43 2.42
C LEU A 165 10.89 11.68 3.10
N LYS A 166 10.57 12.96 3.26
CA LYS A 166 9.24 13.36 3.69
C LYS A 166 8.25 12.86 2.65
N ILE A 167 7.13 12.35 3.14
CA ILE A 167 6.06 11.85 2.28
C ILE A 167 5.56 13.01 1.41
N PRO A 168 5.55 12.86 0.07
CA PRO A 168 5.01 13.89 -0.80
C PRO A 168 3.57 14.27 -0.38
N PRO A 169 3.19 15.56 -0.39
CA PRO A 169 1.85 15.99 -0.03
C PRO A 169 0.75 15.25 -0.79
N THR A 170 0.97 14.97 -2.07
CA THR A 170 0.06 14.21 -2.94
C THR A 170 -0.19 12.77 -2.45
N ILE A 171 0.86 12.10 -1.96
CA ILE A 171 0.74 10.75 -1.37
C ILE A 171 0.04 10.82 -0.02
N LYS A 172 0.34 11.84 0.79
CA LYS A 172 -0.34 12.06 2.06
C LYS A 172 -1.85 12.25 1.84
N GLU A 173 -2.23 13.12 0.91
CA GLU A 173 -3.63 13.39 0.56
C GLU A 173 -4.35 12.13 0.06
N LEU A 174 -3.68 11.31 -0.77
CA LEU A 174 -4.22 10.03 -1.22
C LEU A 174 -4.50 9.09 -0.04
N ILE A 175 -3.56 8.94 0.88
CA ILE A 175 -3.72 8.07 2.07
C ILE A 175 -4.85 8.61 2.95
N VAL A 176 -4.90 9.92 3.20
CA VAL A 176 -5.97 10.56 3.99
C VAL A 176 -7.35 10.37 3.35
N SER A 177 -7.44 10.50 2.02
CA SER A 177 -8.68 10.24 1.29
C SER A 177 -9.16 8.79 1.44
N ARG A 178 -8.23 7.82 1.39
CA ARG A 178 -8.55 6.40 1.63
C ARG A 178 -8.97 6.15 3.08
N LEU A 179 -8.30 6.78 4.05
CA LEU A 179 -8.66 6.70 5.47
C LEU A 179 -10.10 7.17 5.71
N ALA A 180 -10.53 8.24 5.04
CA ALA A 180 -11.89 8.78 5.18
C ALA A 180 -13.01 7.83 4.70
N ARG A 181 -12.67 6.76 3.96
CA ARG A 181 -13.61 5.73 3.51
C ARG A 181 -13.73 4.56 4.48
N LEU A 182 -12.85 4.47 5.47
CA LEU A 182 -12.92 3.42 6.48
C LEU A 182 -14.09 3.68 7.44
N GLY A 183 -14.69 2.62 7.95
CA GLY A 183 -15.61 2.72 9.07
C GLY A 183 -14.88 3.12 10.36
N GLU A 184 -15.66 3.53 11.35
CA GLU A 184 -15.12 4.09 12.60
C GLU A 184 -14.28 3.06 13.39
N LYS A 185 -14.65 1.78 13.34
CA LYS A 185 -13.92 0.72 14.06
C LYS A 185 -12.57 0.45 13.39
N GLU A 186 -12.55 0.40 12.07
CA GLU A 186 -11.37 0.12 11.25
C GLU A 186 -10.35 1.26 11.35
N ASP A 187 -10.80 2.52 11.28
CA ASP A 187 -9.93 3.69 11.49
C ASP A 187 -9.31 3.70 12.90
N LYS A 188 -10.11 3.43 13.95
CA LYS A 188 -9.60 3.36 15.33
C LYS A 188 -8.53 2.27 15.48
N LEU A 189 -8.78 1.09 14.93
CA LEU A 189 -7.89 -0.06 15.03
C LEU A 189 -6.61 0.15 14.20
N LEU A 190 -6.72 0.74 13.00
CA LEU A 190 -5.57 1.10 12.16
C LEU A 190 -4.69 2.17 12.82
N ARG A 191 -5.28 3.18 13.47
CA ARG A 191 -4.53 4.19 14.25
C ARG A 191 -3.85 3.59 15.47
N LEU A 192 -4.46 2.62 16.14
CA LEU A 192 -3.80 1.90 17.23
C LEU A 192 -2.65 1.02 16.69
N ALA A 193 -2.85 0.36 15.56
CA ALA A 193 -1.81 -0.41 14.89
C ALA A 193 -0.62 0.47 14.48
N SER A 194 -0.86 1.71 14.02
CA SER A 194 0.24 2.62 13.64
C SER A 194 1.11 3.04 14.81
N VAL A 195 0.54 3.05 16.02
CA VAL A 195 1.24 3.28 17.28
C VAL A 195 2.09 2.07 17.67
N LEU A 196 1.59 0.84 17.51
CA LEU A 196 2.30 -0.41 17.84
C LEU A 196 3.58 -0.61 17.02
N GLY A 197 3.57 -0.21 15.75
CA GLY A 197 4.76 -0.26 14.90
C GLY A 197 4.56 -1.06 13.62
N ARG A 198 5.66 -1.65 13.11
CA ARG A 198 5.68 -2.36 11.82
C ARG A 198 4.93 -3.68 11.87
N GLU A 199 5.15 -4.46 12.92
CA GLU A 199 4.47 -5.73 13.13
C GLU A 199 3.26 -5.53 14.04
N ILE A 200 2.11 -6.00 13.58
CA ILE A 200 0.84 -5.91 14.28
C ILE A 200 0.60 -7.27 14.92
N VAL A 201 0.61 -7.30 16.25
CA VAL A 201 0.30 -8.49 17.04
C VAL A 201 -1.18 -8.45 17.42
N PRO A 202 -2.08 -9.23 16.79
CA PRO A 202 -3.53 -9.08 16.98
C PRO A 202 -3.99 -9.18 18.44
N PRO A 203 -3.47 -10.11 19.26
CA PRO A 203 -3.86 -10.16 20.66
C PRO A 203 -3.47 -8.91 21.48
N LEU A 204 -2.35 -8.27 21.14
CA LEU A 204 -1.92 -7.03 21.77
C LEU A 204 -2.78 -5.85 21.29
N LEU A 205 -3.13 -5.84 20.00
CA LEU A 205 -4.00 -4.85 19.38
C LEU A 205 -5.40 -4.87 19.99
N GLY A 206 -6.01 -6.06 20.15
CA GLY A 206 -7.32 -6.21 20.75
C GLY A 206 -7.35 -5.78 22.20
N GLN A 207 -6.35 -6.18 22.98
CA GLN A 207 -6.22 -5.76 24.37
C GLN A 207 -6.05 -4.24 24.48
N ALA A 208 -5.08 -3.65 23.77
CA ALA A 208 -4.86 -2.21 23.81
C ALA A 208 -6.08 -1.41 23.30
N GLY A 209 -6.86 -1.96 22.37
CA GLY A 209 -8.05 -1.33 21.79
C GLY A 209 -9.37 -1.59 22.53
N GLU A 210 -9.38 -2.47 23.55
CA GLU A 210 -10.62 -2.97 24.20
C GLU A 210 -11.59 -3.64 23.23
N ASN A 211 -11.06 -4.28 22.18
CA ASN A 211 -11.86 -5.02 21.22
C ASN A 211 -11.87 -6.50 21.58
N SER A 212 -12.98 -7.17 21.32
CA SER A 212 -13.00 -8.64 21.32
C SER A 212 -12.11 -9.21 20.22
N GLU A 213 -11.72 -10.48 20.35
CA GLU A 213 -10.92 -11.17 19.33
C GLU A 213 -11.64 -11.21 17.98
N GLU A 214 -12.96 -11.44 17.99
CA GLU A 214 -13.80 -11.43 16.79
C GLU A 214 -13.85 -10.04 16.12
N GLU A 215 -14.02 -8.96 16.90
CA GLU A 215 -13.99 -7.60 16.36
C GLU A 215 -12.64 -7.23 15.75
N CYS A 216 -11.54 -7.66 16.39
CA CYS A 216 -10.21 -7.46 15.82
C CYS A 216 -10.04 -8.21 14.51
N TRP A 217 -10.50 -9.47 14.44
CA TRP A 217 -10.38 -10.27 13.23
C TRP A 217 -11.17 -9.68 12.07
N ILE A 218 -12.41 -9.25 12.31
CA ILE A 218 -13.26 -8.58 11.30
C ILE A 218 -12.58 -7.30 10.81
N ALA A 219 -12.10 -6.45 11.71
CA ALA A 219 -11.44 -5.20 11.35
C ALA A 219 -10.12 -5.44 10.58
N LEU A 220 -9.30 -6.41 10.99
CA LEU A 220 -8.07 -6.77 10.27
C LEU A 220 -8.35 -7.31 8.88
N SER A 221 -9.40 -8.12 8.72
CA SER A 221 -9.85 -8.60 7.41
C SER A 221 -10.23 -7.43 6.49
N GLN A 222 -11.01 -6.47 6.99
CA GLN A 222 -11.43 -5.30 6.22
C GLN A 222 -10.26 -4.35 5.90
N LEU A 223 -9.31 -4.18 6.82
CA LEU A 223 -8.11 -3.38 6.58
C LEU A 223 -7.14 -4.04 5.59
N THR A 224 -7.13 -5.38 5.55
CA THR A 224 -6.39 -6.15 4.55
C THR A 224 -7.03 -6.02 3.19
N GLU A 225 -8.35 -6.15 3.14
CA GLU A 225 -9.14 -5.96 1.93
C GLU A 225 -8.99 -4.54 1.37
N ALA A 226 -9.03 -3.51 2.23
CA ALA A 226 -8.80 -2.13 1.86
C ALA A 226 -7.32 -1.80 1.52
N GLY A 227 -6.41 -2.78 1.60
CA GLY A 227 -5.00 -2.65 1.22
C GLY A 227 -4.13 -1.81 2.17
N PHE A 228 -4.60 -1.55 3.40
CA PHE A 228 -3.80 -0.87 4.43
C PHE A 228 -2.86 -1.83 5.17
N ILE A 229 -3.33 -3.08 5.35
CA ILE A 229 -2.62 -4.16 6.03
C ILE A 229 -2.39 -5.30 5.04
N VAL A 230 -1.31 -6.06 5.26
CA VAL A 230 -1.06 -7.34 4.61
C VAL A 230 -0.96 -8.42 5.67
N GLU A 231 -1.45 -9.61 5.33
CA GLU A 231 -1.33 -10.81 6.14
C GLU A 231 -0.38 -11.79 5.46
N ASP A 232 0.64 -12.26 6.17
CA ASP A 232 1.53 -13.35 5.73
C ASP A 232 1.67 -14.37 6.86
N GLN A 233 1.18 -15.60 6.63
CA GLN A 233 1.24 -16.71 7.60
C GLN A 233 0.74 -16.35 9.02
N GLY A 234 -0.32 -15.52 9.11
CA GLY A 234 -0.86 -15.05 10.39
C GLY A 234 -0.12 -13.87 11.03
N HIS A 235 0.89 -13.33 10.33
CA HIS A 235 1.55 -12.07 10.69
C HIS A 235 0.91 -10.91 9.94
N TYR A 236 0.53 -9.87 10.68
CA TYR A 236 -0.07 -8.66 10.11
C TYR A 236 0.95 -7.53 10.11
N ALA A 237 1.03 -6.81 8.99
CA ALA A 237 1.88 -5.64 8.87
C ALA A 237 1.20 -4.58 7.99
N PHE A 238 1.62 -3.33 8.10
CA PHE A 238 1.20 -2.32 7.12
C PHE A 238 1.69 -2.71 5.73
N SER A 239 0.85 -2.53 4.71
CA SER A 239 1.24 -2.79 3.31
C SER A 239 2.41 -1.91 2.86
N HIS A 240 2.64 -0.79 3.54
CA HIS A 240 3.80 0.07 3.37
C HIS A 240 4.09 0.91 4.63
N ASP A 241 5.38 1.09 4.98
CA ASP A 241 5.79 1.91 6.13
C ASP A 241 5.28 3.36 6.09
N LYS A 242 5.36 4.02 4.93
CA LYS A 242 4.81 5.36 4.72
C LYS A 242 3.31 5.48 5.01
N ILE A 243 2.51 4.43 4.79
CA ILE A 243 1.10 4.43 5.17
C ILE A 243 1.00 4.53 6.70
N ARG A 244 1.76 3.71 7.43
CA ARG A 244 1.84 3.76 8.90
C ARG A 244 2.22 5.16 9.41
N GLU A 245 3.23 5.77 8.80
CA GLU A 245 3.71 7.12 9.14
C GLU A 245 2.59 8.16 8.98
N VAL A 246 1.91 8.20 7.83
CA VAL A 246 0.77 9.11 7.63
C VAL A 246 -0.31 8.86 8.67
N VAL A 247 -0.73 7.60 8.85
CA VAL A 247 -1.77 7.25 9.82
C VAL A 247 -1.40 7.72 11.22
N TYR A 248 -0.13 7.55 11.64
CA TYR A 248 0.37 7.96 12.95
C TYR A 248 0.43 9.50 13.10
N GLU A 249 0.87 10.21 12.06
CA GLU A 249 0.95 11.68 12.06
C GLU A 249 -0.42 12.36 12.12
N GLU A 250 -1.44 11.76 11.50
CA GLU A 250 -2.82 12.22 11.52
C GLU A 250 -3.51 12.03 12.89
N ILE A 251 -2.87 11.36 13.85
CA ILE A 251 -3.40 11.24 15.21
C ILE A 251 -3.05 12.52 15.99
N ALA A 252 -4.06 13.16 16.59
CA ALA A 252 -3.84 14.30 17.47
C ALA A 252 -2.81 13.97 18.57
N PRO A 253 -1.87 14.87 18.92
CA PRO A 253 -0.78 14.57 19.88
C PRO A 253 -1.25 13.98 21.22
N ALA A 254 -2.31 14.55 21.82
CA ALA A 254 -2.90 14.03 23.06
C ALA A 254 -3.46 12.60 22.89
N ARG A 255 -4.06 12.33 21.74
CA ARG A 255 -4.57 10.98 21.42
C ARG A 255 -3.44 9.99 21.18
N ARG A 256 -2.33 10.39 20.54
CA ARG A 256 -1.13 9.55 20.41
C ARG A 256 -0.60 9.14 21.78
N GLN A 257 -0.45 10.12 22.68
CA GLN A 257 0.00 9.87 24.03
C GLN A 257 -0.91 8.86 24.76
N PHE A 258 -2.23 9.03 24.66
CA PHE A 258 -3.20 8.08 25.20
C PHE A 258 -3.05 6.67 24.60
N LEU A 259 -2.89 6.55 23.27
CA LEU A 259 -2.72 5.23 22.64
C LEU A 259 -1.40 4.57 23.06
N HIS A 260 -0.33 5.34 23.25
CA HIS A 260 0.91 4.80 23.83
C HIS A 260 0.69 4.28 25.26
N GLN A 261 -0.10 4.96 26.09
CA GLN A 261 -0.48 4.47 27.44
C GLN A 261 -1.27 3.16 27.35
N ARG A 262 -2.20 3.06 26.41
CA ARG A 262 -2.98 1.83 26.16
C ARG A 262 -2.09 0.65 25.78
N VAL A 263 -1.06 0.88 24.95
CA VAL A 263 -0.09 -0.16 24.58
C VAL A 263 0.74 -0.59 25.80
N VAL A 264 1.24 0.36 26.60
CA VAL A 264 1.97 0.05 27.84
C VAL A 264 1.13 -0.83 28.76
N TRP A 265 -0.12 -0.42 29.02
CA TRP A 265 -1.04 -1.20 29.84
C TRP A 265 -1.26 -2.61 29.28
N ALA A 266 -1.46 -2.75 27.96
CA ALA A 266 -1.69 -4.05 27.34
C ALA A 266 -0.45 -4.97 27.44
N LEU A 267 0.76 -4.42 27.27
CA LEU A 267 2.01 -5.15 27.46
C LEU A 267 2.16 -5.64 28.90
N GLU A 268 1.91 -4.77 29.89
CA GLU A 268 2.01 -5.11 31.31
C GLU A 268 1.02 -6.21 31.72
N GLN A 269 -0.20 -6.17 31.20
CA GLN A 269 -1.22 -7.17 31.53
C GLN A 269 -0.97 -8.50 30.82
N ARG A 270 -0.52 -8.48 29.56
CA ARG A 270 -0.38 -9.70 28.76
C ARG A 270 0.91 -10.45 29.02
N TYR A 271 1.97 -9.72 29.32
CA TYR A 271 3.33 -10.26 29.42
C TYR A 271 3.95 -10.04 30.79
N ALA A 272 3.13 -9.89 31.85
CA ALA A 272 3.56 -9.66 33.22
C ALA A 272 4.73 -10.55 33.66
N ASP A 273 4.65 -11.85 33.35
CA ASP A 273 5.64 -12.87 33.75
C ASP A 273 6.93 -12.86 32.91
N ARG A 274 6.94 -12.15 31.77
CA ARG A 274 8.05 -12.07 30.83
C ARG A 274 8.31 -10.65 30.33
N LEU A 275 8.01 -9.66 31.17
CA LEU A 275 8.18 -8.23 30.85
C LEU A 275 9.62 -7.89 30.43
N GLU A 276 10.59 -8.63 30.96
CA GLU A 276 12.02 -8.48 30.64
C GLU A 276 12.30 -8.68 29.15
N GLU A 277 11.59 -9.60 28.47
CA GLU A 277 11.71 -9.83 27.02
C GLU A 277 11.18 -8.66 26.18
N TRP A 278 10.29 -7.84 26.76
CA TRP A 278 9.62 -6.73 26.07
C TRP A 278 10.13 -5.36 26.52
N THR A 279 11.24 -5.33 27.26
CA THR A 279 11.84 -4.14 27.87
C THR A 279 12.02 -2.98 26.89
N GLY A 280 12.56 -3.25 25.70
CA GLY A 280 12.79 -2.22 24.68
C GLY A 280 11.50 -1.57 24.18
N LEU A 281 10.50 -2.39 23.85
CA LEU A 281 9.19 -1.91 23.37
C LEU A 281 8.46 -1.15 24.48
N LEU A 282 8.43 -1.69 25.70
CA LEU A 282 7.80 -1.07 26.85
C LEU A 282 8.41 0.30 27.16
N ALA A 283 9.74 0.40 27.16
CA ALA A 283 10.46 1.66 27.37
C ALA A 283 10.10 2.71 26.30
N GLN A 284 10.07 2.31 25.02
CA GLN A 284 9.72 3.19 23.91
C GLN A 284 8.29 3.75 24.05
N HIS A 285 7.31 2.88 24.33
CA HIS A 285 5.93 3.31 24.49
C HIS A 285 5.71 4.11 25.78
N ALA A 286 6.34 3.77 26.90
CA ALA A 286 6.25 4.51 28.15
C ALA A 286 6.80 5.94 28.02
N PHE A 287 7.92 6.10 27.30
CA PHE A 287 8.49 7.41 26.99
C PHE A 287 7.51 8.27 26.18
N ARG A 288 6.95 7.73 25.09
CA ARG A 288 5.98 8.44 24.24
C ARG A 288 4.61 8.67 24.91
N ALA A 289 4.26 7.83 25.88
CA ALA A 289 3.06 7.94 26.71
C ALA A 289 3.17 9.07 27.75
N GLY A 290 4.37 9.62 27.97
CA GLY A 290 4.64 10.55 29.05
C GLY A 290 4.43 9.95 30.44
N VAL A 291 4.49 8.62 30.54
CA VAL A 291 4.33 7.89 31.81
C VAL A 291 5.73 7.58 32.32
N TRP A 292 6.35 8.57 32.95
CA TRP A 292 7.63 8.46 33.66
C TRP A 292 7.48 7.98 35.11
N ARG A 293 6.26 7.63 35.52
CA ARG A 293 6.01 7.07 36.85
C ARG A 293 6.18 5.56 36.81
N LEU A 294 7.38 5.12 37.18
CA LEU A 294 7.68 3.97 38.05
C LEU A 294 9.19 3.77 38.02
N GLU A 295 9.80 3.48 39.16
CA GLU A 295 11.21 3.09 39.32
C GLU A 295 11.70 2.02 38.30
N LYS A 296 10.76 1.31 37.66
CA LYS A 296 10.97 0.38 36.55
C LYS A 296 11.34 1.04 35.21
N GLY A 297 10.72 2.15 34.81
CA GLY A 297 10.94 2.78 33.49
C GLY A 297 12.38 3.23 33.25
N CYS A 298 13.02 3.81 34.28
CA CYS A 298 14.44 4.20 34.20
C CYS A 298 15.37 2.98 34.14
N ARG A 299 15.10 1.89 34.90
CA ARG A 299 15.91 0.65 34.83
C ARG A 299 15.79 -0.02 33.45
N LEU A 300 14.60 -0.01 32.87
CA LEU A 300 14.30 -0.61 31.57
C LEU A 300 14.93 0.17 30.40
N CYS A 301 14.90 1.50 30.43
CA CYS A 301 15.62 2.34 29.45
C CYS A 301 17.16 2.18 29.54
N LEU A 302 17.70 1.98 30.74
CA LEU A 302 19.13 1.73 30.93
C LEU A 302 19.54 0.33 30.44
N ALA A 303 18.68 -0.68 30.62
CA ALA A 303 18.91 -2.04 30.11
C ALA A 303 18.88 -2.10 28.56
N SER A 304 17.89 -1.47 27.91
CA SER A 304 17.79 -1.45 26.44
C SER A 304 18.92 -0.64 25.76
N SER A 305 19.43 0.39 26.44
CA SER A 305 20.61 1.15 26.01
C SER A 305 21.91 0.33 26.10
N ALA A 306 21.99 -0.65 27.02
CA ALA A 306 23.12 -1.57 27.14
C ALA A 306 23.09 -2.65 26.04
N GLU A 307 21.94 -3.26 25.78
CA GLU A 307 21.77 -4.25 24.70
C GLU A 307 22.00 -3.66 23.30
N SER A 308 21.57 -2.42 23.08
CA SER A 308 21.80 -1.72 21.80
C SER A 308 23.29 -1.41 21.58
N ARG A 309 24.07 -1.23 22.65
CA ARG A 309 25.54 -1.04 22.57
C ARG A 309 26.27 -2.36 22.32
N GLU A 310 25.81 -3.48 22.87
CA GLU A 310 26.39 -4.81 22.62
C GLU A 310 26.14 -5.33 21.20
N ARG A 311 24.98 -5.02 20.59
CA ARG A 311 24.72 -5.35 19.17
C ARG A 311 25.53 -4.52 18.17
N ILE A 312 25.99 -3.33 18.55
CA ILE A 312 26.85 -2.47 17.70
C ILE A 312 28.35 -2.80 17.92
N SER A 313 28.70 -3.51 19.00
CA SER A 313 30.08 -3.86 19.34
C SER A 313 30.43 -5.34 19.17
N SER A 314 29.50 -6.16 18.68
CA SER A 314 29.79 -7.53 18.23
C SER A 314 30.11 -7.50 16.73
N PRO A 315 31.30 -8.00 16.30
CA PRO A 315 31.80 -7.88 14.93
C PRO A 315 31.00 -8.66 13.88
#